data_AF-A0A6H1NJC0-F1
#
_entry.id   AF-A0A6H1NJC0-F1
#
_cell.length_a   1.000
_cell.length_b   1.000
_cell.length_c   1.000
_cell.angle_alpha   90.00
_cell.angle_beta   90.00
_cell.angle_gamma   90.00
#
_symmetry.space_group_name_H-M   'P 1'
#
loop_
_entity.id
_entity.type
_entity.pdbx_description
1 polymer ?
#
loop_
_entity_poly.entity_id
_entity_poly.type
_entity_poly.pdbx_seq_one_letter_code
_entity_poly.pdbx_strand_id
1 'polypeptide(L)' 'MRRLGDLEAEIMDRLWRWKRPATVREIVDDINRTRPVAYTTVMTVANILHAKGWLLRAQKEGRAWASCSSAAIKAFPT' A
#
# COMPACT_ATOMS: atom_id res chain seq x y z
N MET A 1 19.32 -5.30 -8.74
CA MET A 1 18.86 -4.44 -7.63
C MET A 1 17.96 -3.34 -8.18
N ARG A 2 16.63 -3.53 -8.21
CA ARG A 2 15.71 -2.45 -8.59
C ARG A 2 15.58 -1.53 -7.38
N ARG A 3 16.18 -0.32 -7.45
CA ARG A 3 16.00 0.71 -6.43
C ARG A 3 14.53 1.14 -6.41
N LEU A 4 13.97 1.27 -5.22
CA LEU A 4 12.66 1.89 -5.01
C LEU A 4 12.84 3.41 -5.15
N GLY A 5 11.91 4.08 -5.83
CA GLY A 5 11.81 5.54 -5.79
C GLY A 5 11.37 6.04 -4.42
N ASP A 6 11.44 7.36 -4.18
CA ASP A 6 11.19 7.93 -2.85
C ASP A 6 9.83 7.54 -2.27
N LEU A 7 8.74 7.72 -3.04
CA LEU A 7 7.39 7.36 -2.60
C LEU A 7 7.19 5.84 -2.51
N GLU A 8 7.88 5.05 -3.35
CA GLU A 8 7.84 3.59 -3.27
C GLU A 8 8.45 3.10 -1.95
N ALA A 9 9.62 3.64 -1.60
CA ALA A 9 10.28 3.34 -0.33
C ALA A 9 9.46 3.80 0.88
N GLU A 10 8.85 4.99 0.79
CA GLU A 10 7.99 5.54 1.85
C GLU A 10 6.75 4.66 2.11
N ILE A 11 6.13 4.14 1.04
CA ILE A 11 4.98 3.23 1.16
C ILE A 11 5.40 1.90 1.76
N MET A 12 6.55 1.36 1.32
CA MET A 12 7.09 0.09 1.85
C MET A 12 7.45 0.21 3.34
N ASP A 13 8.10 1.30 3.76
CA ASP A 13 8.46 1.54 5.17
C ASP A 13 7.21 1.53 6.07
N ARG A 14 6.13 2.22 5.68
CA ARG A 14 4.87 2.22 6.44
C ARG A 14 4.25 0.83 6.55
N LEU A 15 4.17 0.11 5.42
CA LEU A 15 3.59 -1.23 5.39
C LEU A 15 4.41 -2.22 6.24
N TRP A 16 5.73 -2.12 6.21
CA TRP A 16 6.61 -2.93 7.06
C TRP A 16 6.47 -2.58 8.55
N ARG A 17 6.35 -1.30 8.90
CA ARG A 17 6.10 -0.87 10.29
C ARG A 17 4.77 -1.38 10.82
N TRP A 18 3.72 -1.35 10.01
CA TRP A 18 2.38 -1.77 10.43
C TRP A 18 2.23 -3.28 10.58
N LYS A 19 3.05 -4.08 9.87
CA LYS A 19 3.02 -5.55 9.90
C LYS A 19 1.62 -6.16 9.66
N ARG A 20 0.74 -5.43 8.97
CA ARG A 20 -0.62 -5.84 8.62
C ARG A 20 -0.96 -5.38 7.20
N PRO A 21 -1.91 -6.03 6.50
CA PRO A 21 -2.47 -5.47 5.29
C PRO A 21 -3.05 -4.08 5.55
N ALA A 22 -2.83 -3.15 4.64
CA ALA A 22 -3.40 -1.81 4.69
C ALA A 22 -4.00 -1.43 3.36
N THR A 23 -5.00 -0.55 3.41
CA THR A 23 -5.65 -0.01 2.23
C THR A 23 -4.87 1.18 1.67
N VAL A 24 -5.09 1.49 0.38
CA VAL A 24 -4.54 2.72 -0.23
C VAL A 24 -4.97 3.95 0.56
N ARG A 25 -6.22 3.98 1.07
CA ARG A 25 -6.72 5.09 1.88
C ARG A 25 -5.94 5.27 3.18
N GLU A 26 -5.71 4.19 3.93
CA GLU A 26 -4.90 4.26 5.16
C GLU A 26 -3.48 4.77 4.89
N ILE A 27 -2.87 4.34 3.79
CA ILE A 27 -1.54 4.81 3.39
C ILE A 27 -1.60 6.31 3.09
N VAL A 28 -2.52 6.74 2.23
CA VAL A 28 -2.73 8.17 1.89
C VAL A 28 -2.92 9.01 3.14
N ASP A 29 -3.79 8.57 4.05
CA ASP A 29 -4.08 9.29 5.29
C ASP A 29 -2.83 9.41 6.18
N ASP A 30 -1.99 8.38 6.25
CA ASP A 30 -0.74 8.43 7.02
C ASP A 30 0.34 9.29 6.36
N ILE A 31 0.49 9.24 5.02
CA ILE A 31 1.42 10.14 4.31
C ILE A 31 0.99 11.59 4.46
N ASN A 32 -0.32 11.86 4.37
CA ASN A 32 -0.88 13.20 4.52
C ASN A 32 -0.63 13.84 5.88
N ARG A 33 -0.24 13.07 6.91
CA ARG A 33 0.20 13.61 8.20
C ARG A 33 1.53 14.34 8.12
N THR A 34 2.40 13.95 7.19
CA THR A 34 3.72 14.56 7.01
C THR A 34 3.80 15.45 5.78
N ARG A 35 3.15 15.05 4.67
CA ARG A 35 3.10 15.85 3.44
C ARG A 35 1.85 15.54 2.61
N PRO A 36 1.27 16.52 1.90
CA PRO A 36 0.13 16.28 1.04
C PRO A 36 0.49 15.30 -0.10
N VAL A 37 -0.36 14.30 -0.30
CA VAL A 37 -0.29 13.34 -1.40
C VAL A 37 -1.70 13.04 -1.92
N ALA A 38 -1.84 13.01 -3.24
CA ALA A 38 -3.10 12.63 -3.88
C ALA A 38 -3.33 11.11 -3.78
N TYR A 39 -4.60 10.72 -3.64
CA TYR A 39 -5.01 9.31 -3.59
C TYR A 39 -4.55 8.52 -4.81
N THR A 40 -4.76 9.09 -6.00
CA THR A 40 -4.41 8.46 -7.28
C THR A 40 -2.91 8.25 -7.43
N THR A 41 -2.08 9.10 -6.84
CA THR A 41 -0.63 8.93 -6.79
C THR A 41 -0.26 7.68 -5.98
N VAL A 42 -0.78 7.55 -4.76
CA VAL A 42 -0.51 6.36 -3.93
C VAL A 42 -1.07 5.09 -4.57
N MET A 43 -2.27 5.17 -5.16
CA MET A 43 -2.86 4.06 -5.92
C MET A 43 -1.96 3.62 -7.08
N THR A 44 -1.42 4.58 -7.84
CA THR A 44 -0.53 4.30 -8.98
C THR A 44 0.78 3.66 -8.50
N VAL A 45 1.39 4.21 -7.45
CA VAL A 45 2.65 3.66 -6.90
C VAL A 45 2.44 2.27 -6.29
N ALA A 46 1.32 2.03 -5.60
CA ALA A 46 0.96 0.70 -5.14
C ALA A 46 0.84 -0.31 -6.30
N ASN A 47 0.24 0.10 -7.43
CA ASN A 47 0.17 -0.73 -8.63
C ASN A 47 1.56 -0.99 -9.24
N ILE A 48 2.45 0.01 -9.26
CA ILE A 48 3.84 -0.17 -9.73
C ILE A 48 4.59 -1.16 -8.83
N LEU A 49 4.49 -1.01 -7.51
CA LEU A 49 5.09 -1.92 -6.54
C LEU A 49 4.55 -3.35 -6.68
N HIS A 50 3.25 -3.50 -6.91
CA HIS A 50 2.62 -4.79 -7.21
C HIS A 50 3.17 -5.40 -8.52
N ALA A 51 3.24 -4.61 -9.60
CA ALA A 51 3.81 -5.06 -10.87
C ALA A 51 5.30 -5.43 -10.76
N LYS A 52 6.03 -4.81 -9.83
CA LYS A 52 7.41 -5.16 -9.48
C LYS A 52 7.52 -6.39 -8.57
N GLY A 53 6.42 -6.91 -8.02
CA GLY A 53 6.38 -8.06 -7.11
C GLY A 53 6.64 -7.74 -5.63
N TRP A 54 6.66 -6.46 -5.24
CA TRP A 54 6.92 -6.04 -3.85
C TRP A 54 5.67 -6.07 -2.96
N LEU A 55 4.49 -5.96 -3.57
CA LEU A 55 3.21 -6.01 -2.88
C LEU A 55 2.37 -7.17 -3.39
N LEU A 56 1.66 -7.80 -2.48
CA LEU A 56 0.60 -8.76 -2.78
C LEU A 56 -0.75 -8.13 -2.45
N ARG A 57 -1.75 -8.41 -3.29
CA ARG A 57 -3.14 -8.14 -2.91
C ARG A 57 -3.54 -9.15 -1.84
N ALA A 58 -3.84 -8.64 -0.65
CA ALA A 58 -4.36 -9.47 0.42
C ALA A 58 -5.82 -9.82 0.10
N GLN A 59 -6.11 -11.10 -0.09
CA GLN A 59 -7.48 -11.58 -0.15
C GLN A 59 -8.01 -11.60 1.29
N LYS A 60 -9.14 -10.92 1.54
CA LYS A 60 -9.78 -10.91 2.87
C LYS A 60 -10.33 -12.32 3.12
N GLU A 61 -9.59 -13.14 3.86
CA GLU A 61 -10.09 -14.43 4.32
C GLU A 61 -11.33 -14.22 5.19
N GLY A 62 -12.49 -14.64 4.67
CA GLY A 62 -13.67 -15.00 5.44
C GLY A 62 -14.17 -14.00 6.49
N ARG A 63 -14.93 -12.99 6.03
CA ARG A 63 -16.23 -12.52 6.58
C ARG A 63 -16.42 -11.01 6.45
N ALA A 64 -17.68 -10.67 6.15
CA ALA A 64 -18.33 -9.35 6.11
C ALA A 64 -18.10 -8.47 4.86
N TRP A 65 -19.14 -8.50 4.01
CA TRP A 65 -19.51 -7.59 2.93
C TRP A 65 -19.72 -6.16 3.43
N ALA A 66 -19.24 -5.16 2.67
CA ALA A 66 -19.89 -3.86 2.43
C ALA A 66 -19.01 -3.07 1.43
N SER A 67 -19.56 -2.74 0.25
CA SER A 67 -19.01 -1.83 -0.77
C SER A 67 -17.47 -1.79 -0.88
N CYS A 68 -16.89 -2.78 -1.57
CA CYS A 68 -15.44 -2.91 -1.67
C CYS A 68 -14.85 -1.90 -2.67
N SER A 69 -14.55 -0.69 -2.19
CA SER A 69 -13.71 0.29 -2.89
C SER A 69 -12.26 0.27 -2.39
N SER A 70 -11.85 -0.71 -1.57
CA SER A 70 -10.52 -0.74 -0.98
C SER A 70 -9.93 -2.15 -0.90
N ALA A 71 -9.13 -2.49 -1.91
CA ALA A 71 -8.26 -3.67 -1.85
C ALA A 71 -7.13 -3.42 -0.83
N ALA A 72 -6.91 -4.36 0.08
CA ALA A 72 -5.79 -4.30 1.01
C ALA A 72 -4.50 -4.82 0.34
N ILE A 73 -3.39 -4.13 0.57
CA ILE A 73 -2.06 -4.51 0.08
C ILE A 73 -1.16 -4.93 1.25
N LYS A 74 -0.34 -5.94 0.99
CA LYS A 74 0.63 -6.50 1.96
C LYS A 74 2.03 -6.48 1.34
N ALA A 75 3.03 -6.05 2.11
CA ALA A 75 4.43 -6.09 1.69
C ALA A 75 5.04 -7.50 1.85
N PHE A 76 5.96 -7.85 0.95
CA PHE A 76 6.75 -9.08 1.05
C PHE A 76 7.82 -8.94 2.15
N PRO A 77 8.03 -9.93 3.03
CA PRO A 77 9.20 -9.97 3.89
C PRO A 77 10.44 -10.36 3.06
N THR A 78 11.50 -9.56 3.14
CA THR A 78 12.81 -9.88 2.53
C THR A 78 13.42 -11.15 3.08
#